data_AF-A0A7W0TDN9-F1
#
_entry.id   AF-A0A7W0TDN9-F1
#
_cell.length_a   1.000
_cell.length_b   1.000
_cell.length_c   1.000
_cell.angle_alpha   90.00
_cell.angle_beta   90.00
_cell.angle_gamma   90.00
#
_symmetry.space_group_name_H-M   'P 1'
#
loop_
_entity.id
_entity.type
_entity.pdbx_description
1 polymer ?
#
loop_
_entity_poly.entity_id
_entity_poly.type
_entity_poly.pdbx_seq_one_letter_code
_entity_poly.pdbx_strand_id
1 'polypeptide(L)'
;QDVCPWNRGVERRREDLTRAVQSTPTISLREWLERDGDELVAELDRLYVPRNDPRWLRRNALLVAGNSGSPELVPIVERYASSDDPVLRDAAEWALLRHAERSV
;
A
#
# COMPACT_ATOMS: atom_id res chain seq x y z
N GLN A 1 -7.31 -13.81 -7.71
CA GLN A 1 -8.66 -14.36 -8.00
C GLN A 1 -8.70 -15.72 -7.34
N ASP A 2 -8.92 -15.72 -6.03
CA ASP A 2 -8.48 -16.85 -5.19
C ASP A 2 -9.62 -17.84 -4.97
N VAL A 3 -10.86 -17.40 -5.24
CA VAL A 3 -12.09 -18.18 -5.08
C VAL A 3 -12.56 -18.86 -6.38
N CYS A 4 -11.93 -18.55 -7.53
CA CYS A 4 -12.34 -19.11 -8.82
C CYS A 4 -12.02 -20.62 -8.90
N PRO A 5 -13.01 -21.51 -9.12
CA PRO A 5 -12.76 -22.96 -9.18
C PRO A 5 -11.72 -23.35 -10.25
N TRP A 6 -11.68 -22.62 -11.36
CA TRP A 6 -10.75 -22.85 -12.48
C TRP A 6 -9.29 -22.56 -12.12
N ASN A 7 -9.02 -21.74 -11.11
CA ASN A 7 -7.65 -21.40 -10.71
C ASN A 7 -7.03 -22.48 -9.79
N ARG A 8 -7.80 -23.39 -9.19
CA ARG A 8 -7.25 -24.42 -8.27
C ARG A 8 -6.18 -25.32 -8.90
N GLY A 9 -6.25 -25.58 -10.20
CA GLY A 9 -5.23 -26.36 -10.93
C GLY A 9 -4.04 -25.51 -11.42
N VAL A 10 -4.23 -24.20 -11.55
CA VAL A 10 -3.19 -23.25 -11.95
C VAL A 10 -2.32 -22.90 -10.74
N GLU A 11 -2.94 -22.60 -9.58
CA GLU A 11 -2.18 -22.22 -8.38
C GLU A 11 -1.30 -23.36 -7.87
N ARG A 12 -1.80 -24.61 -7.83
CA ARG A 12 -0.99 -25.78 -7.48
C ARG A 12 0.24 -25.96 -8.37
N ARG A 13 0.14 -25.65 -9.67
CA ARG A 13 1.29 -25.72 -10.60
C ARG A 13 2.27 -24.56 -10.41
N ARG A 14 1.83 -23.45 -9.81
CA ARG A 14 2.66 -22.29 -9.50
C ARG A 14 3.39 -22.42 -8.17
N GLU A 15 2.89 -23.22 -7.24
CA GLU A 15 3.56 -23.51 -5.97
C GLU A 15 4.97 -24.09 -6.20
N ASP A 16 5.14 -24.91 -7.23
CA ASP A 16 6.44 -25.48 -7.62
C ASP A 16 7.34 -24.52 -8.41
N LEU A 17 6.83 -23.35 -8.84
CA LEU A 17 7.64 -22.35 -9.52
C LEU A 17 8.48 -21.58 -8.51
N THR A 18 9.80 -21.63 -8.69
CA THR A 18 10.71 -20.82 -7.89
C THR A 18 10.44 -19.34 -8.16
N ARG A 19 10.14 -18.59 -7.10
CA ARG A 19 9.94 -17.15 -7.16
C ARG A 19 11.24 -16.50 -7.67
N ALA A 20 11.11 -15.55 -8.61
CA ALA A 20 12.25 -14.82 -9.12
C ALA A 20 13.02 -14.14 -7.98
N VAL A 21 14.35 -14.15 -8.04
CA VAL A 21 15.26 -13.64 -6.99
C VAL A 21 14.97 -12.16 -6.63
N GLN A 22 14.38 -11.39 -7.55
CA GLN A 22 14.06 -9.96 -7.38
C GLN A 22 12.57 -9.69 -7.08
N SER A 23 11.80 -10.67 -6.62
CA SER A 23 10.39 -10.47 -6.30
C SER A 23 10.23 -9.89 -4.88
N THR A 24 9.60 -8.72 -4.77
CA THR A 24 9.18 -8.11 -3.49
C THR A 24 7.67 -8.25 -3.32
N PRO A 25 7.16 -9.38 -2.78
CA PRO A 25 5.71 -9.62 -2.68
C PRO A 25 5.05 -8.88 -1.50
N THR A 26 5.86 -8.40 -0.56
CA THR A 26 5.43 -7.71 0.65
C THR A 26 6.22 -6.42 0.79
N ILE A 27 5.57 -5.38 1.28
CA ILE A 27 6.14 -4.03 1.34
C ILE A 27 6.00 -3.46 2.75
N SER A 28 6.90 -2.53 3.10
CA SER A 28 6.79 -1.75 4.33
C SER A 28 5.97 -0.49 4.07
N LEU A 29 4.81 -0.37 4.73
CA LEU A 29 3.96 0.80 4.61
C LEU A 29 4.68 2.07 5.08
N ARG A 30 5.48 1.96 6.16
CA ARG A 30 6.30 3.07 6.63
C ARG A 30 7.26 3.53 5.55
N GLU A 31 8.06 2.62 4.99
CA GLU A 31 9.05 2.98 3.97
C GLU A 31 8.41 3.65 2.75
N TRP A 32 7.28 3.11 2.27
CA TRP A 32 6.55 3.69 1.15
C TRP A 32 6.05 5.11 1.42
N LEU A 33 5.65 5.38 2.67
CA LEU A 33 5.15 6.68 3.08
C LEU A 33 6.27 7.68 3.43
N GLU A 34 7.51 7.23 3.69
CA GLU A 34 8.66 8.10 3.99
C GLU A 34 9.57 8.37 2.80
N ARG A 35 9.63 7.44 1.83
CA ARG A 35 10.50 7.57 0.66
C ARG A 35 10.02 8.62 -0.32
N ASP A 36 10.95 9.06 -1.16
CA ASP A 36 10.63 9.87 -2.32
C ASP A 36 9.68 9.12 -3.28
N GLY A 37 8.76 9.87 -3.89
CA GLY A 37 7.71 9.30 -4.71
C GLY A 37 8.24 8.79 -6.06
N ASP A 38 9.14 9.54 -6.68
CA ASP A 38 9.68 9.20 -7.99
C ASP A 38 10.61 7.99 -7.89
N GLU A 39 11.41 7.91 -6.81
CA GLU A 39 12.18 6.72 -6.49
C GLU A 39 11.30 5.49 -6.27
N LEU A 40 10.18 5.64 -5.56
CA LEU A 40 9.25 4.54 -5.28
C LEU A 40 8.63 3.99 -6.58
N VAL A 41 8.24 4.89 -7.49
CA VAL A 41 7.67 4.50 -8.79
C VAL A 41 8.73 3.87 -9.68
N ALA A 42 9.96 4.37 -9.69
CA ALA A 42 11.06 3.80 -10.47
C ALA A 42 11.40 2.36 -10.02
N GLU A 43 11.40 2.10 -8.71
CA GLU A 43 11.62 0.76 -8.17
C GLU A 43 10.49 -0.22 -8.52
N LEU A 44 9.27 0.30 -8.64
CA LEU A 44 8.06 -0.47 -8.87
C LEU A 44 7.51 -0.32 -10.30
N ASP A 45 8.39 -0.07 -11.27
CA ASP A 45 8.05 0.17 -12.68
C ASP A 45 7.24 -0.96 -13.32
N ARG A 46 7.32 -2.17 -12.77
CA ARG A 46 6.55 -3.35 -13.18
C ARG A 46 5.07 -3.28 -12.80
N LEU A 47 4.70 -2.42 -11.85
CA LEU A 47 3.33 -2.21 -11.44
C LEU A 47 2.66 -1.21 -12.38
N TYR A 48 1.41 -1.49 -12.74
CA TYR A 48 0.58 -0.46 -13.34
C TYR A 48 0.20 0.58 -12.28
N VAL A 49 0.73 1.79 -12.42
CA VAL A 49 0.38 2.96 -11.62
C VAL A 49 -0.18 4.04 -12.55
N PRO A 50 -1.37 4.61 -12.28
CA PRO A 50 -1.94 5.61 -13.17
C PRO A 50 -0.98 6.79 -13.36
N ARG A 51 -0.56 7.00 -14.61
CA ARG A 51 0.41 8.03 -15.02
C ARG A 51 1.77 7.93 -14.33
N ASN A 52 2.11 6.79 -13.73
CA ASN A 52 3.31 6.65 -12.90
C ASN A 52 3.37 7.69 -11.77
N ASP A 53 2.21 8.14 -11.27
CA ASP A 53 2.15 9.13 -10.21
C ASP A 53 2.20 8.44 -8.82
N PRO A 54 3.20 8.76 -7.97
CA PRO A 54 3.39 8.11 -6.67
C PRO A 54 2.23 8.32 -5.70
N ARG A 55 1.37 9.33 -5.93
CA ARG A 55 0.22 9.57 -5.06
C ARG A 55 -0.68 8.35 -4.95
N TRP A 56 -0.80 7.55 -6.00
CA TRP A 56 -1.68 6.38 -6.00
C TRP A 56 -1.14 5.25 -5.11
N LEU A 57 0.18 5.08 -5.08
CA LEU A 57 0.83 4.14 -4.18
C LEU A 57 0.70 4.60 -2.73
N ARG A 58 0.97 5.88 -2.46
CA ARG A 58 0.85 6.47 -1.11
C ARG A 58 -0.58 6.48 -0.60
N ARG A 59 -1.56 6.84 -1.44
CA ARG A 59 -2.99 6.76 -1.12
C ARG A 59 -3.39 5.36 -0.71
N ASN A 60 -2.94 4.34 -1.44
CA ASN A 60 -3.23 2.95 -1.08
C ASN A 60 -2.54 2.57 0.24
N ALA A 61 -1.29 2.98 0.46
CA ALA A 61 -0.58 2.73 1.71
C ALA A 61 -1.27 3.36 2.93
N LEU A 62 -1.78 4.60 2.81
CA LEU A 62 -2.56 5.28 3.86
C LEU A 62 -3.85 4.51 4.21
N LEU A 63 -4.57 4.03 3.20
CA LEU A 63 -5.78 3.22 3.45
C LEU A 63 -5.46 1.88 4.10
N VAL A 64 -4.36 1.24 3.71
CA VAL A 64 -3.91 0.00 4.35
C VAL A 64 -3.50 0.28 5.80
N ALA A 65 -2.84 1.40 6.10
CA ALA A 65 -2.49 1.80 7.46
C ALA A 65 -3.75 1.94 8.35
N GLY A 66 -4.79 2.65 7.87
CA GLY A 66 -6.05 2.74 8.60
C GLY A 66 -6.76 1.38 8.78
N ASN A 67 -6.64 0.49 7.80
CA ASN A 67 -7.19 -0.86 7.91
C ASN A 67 -6.43 -1.75 8.89
N SER A 68 -5.09 -1.67 8.91
CA SER A 68 -4.23 -2.50 9.79
C SER A 68 -4.41 -2.15 11.25
N GLY A 69 -4.77 -0.90 11.56
CA GLY A 69 -4.91 -0.43 12.94
C GLY A 69 -3.58 -0.26 13.67
N SER A 70 -2.45 -0.38 12.96
CA SER A 70 -1.07 -0.18 13.42
C SER A 70 -0.84 1.20 14.07
N PRO A 71 -0.74 1.32 15.41
CA PRO A 71 -0.52 2.60 16.07
C PRO A 71 0.81 3.25 15.70
N GLU A 72 1.82 2.45 15.34
CA GLU A 72 3.14 2.90 14.89
C GLU A 72 3.09 3.72 13.60
N LEU A 73 2.02 3.58 12.80
CA LEU A 73 1.82 4.34 11.56
C LEU A 73 1.07 5.66 11.80
N VAL A 74 0.48 5.89 12.97
CA VAL A 74 -0.29 7.12 13.23
C VAL A 74 0.55 8.39 13.01
N PRO A 75 1.79 8.52 13.54
CA PRO A 75 2.56 9.75 13.35
C PRO A 75 2.89 10.05 11.87
N ILE A 76 3.04 9.02 11.04
CA ILE A 76 3.30 9.23 9.61
C ILE A 76 2.01 9.62 8.88
N VAL A 77 0.87 9.01 9.24
CA VAL A 77 -0.44 9.34 8.68
C VAL A 77 -0.81 10.79 9.02
N GLU A 78 -0.56 11.27 10.24
CA GLU A 78 -0.81 12.66 10.65
C GLU A 78 -0.08 13.68 9.76
N ARG A 79 1.14 13.38 9.30
CA ARG A 79 1.86 14.25 8.36
C ARG A 79 1.12 14.42 7.03
N TYR A 80 0.47 13.35 6.56
CA TYR A 80 -0.29 13.38 5.31
C TYR A 80 -1.66 14.06 5.43
N ALA A 81 -2.23 14.17 6.63
CA ALA A 81 -3.45 14.94 6.88
C ALA A 81 -3.25 16.46 6.64
N SER A 82 -2.00 16.92 6.64
CA SER A 82 -1.64 18.30 6.28
C SER A 82 -1.12 18.42 4.84
N SER A 83 -1.29 17.40 3.99
CA SER A 83 -0.77 17.42 2.62
C SER A 83 -1.52 18.43 1.75
N ASP A 84 -0.78 19.10 0.85
CA ASP A 84 -1.35 19.93 -0.21
C ASP A 84 -2.09 19.11 -1.28
N ASP A 85 -1.78 17.83 -1.42
CA ASP A 85 -2.52 16.92 -2.31
C ASP A 85 -3.83 16.49 -1.62
N PRO A 86 -5.00 16.92 -2.12
CA PRO A 86 -6.29 16.57 -1.51
C PRO A 86 -6.52 15.06 -1.45
N VAL A 87 -6.02 14.28 -2.43
CA VAL A 87 -6.19 12.83 -2.46
C VAL A 87 -5.45 12.16 -1.29
N LEU A 88 -4.27 12.67 -0.95
CA LEU A 88 -3.46 12.14 0.15
C LEU A 88 -4.00 12.60 1.50
N ARG A 89 -4.43 13.86 1.59
CA ARG A 89 -5.08 14.41 2.78
C ARG A 89 -6.34 13.63 3.16
N ASP A 90 -7.27 13.47 2.22
CA ASP A 90 -8.54 12.76 2.48
C ASP A 90 -8.30 11.31 2.92
N ALA A 91 -7.31 10.63 2.30
CA ALA A 91 -6.95 9.26 2.67
C ALA A 91 -6.33 9.17 4.07
N ALA A 92 -5.53 10.16 4.46
CA ALA A 92 -4.91 10.23 5.78
C ALA A 92 -5.94 10.55 6.87
N GLU A 93 -6.81 11.53 6.66
CA GLU A 93 -7.91 11.86 7.57
C GLU A 93 -8.82 10.64 7.83
N TRP A 94 -9.18 9.92 6.76
CA TRP A 94 -9.93 8.68 6.88
C TRP A 94 -9.19 7.63 7.72
N ALA A 95 -7.89 7.46 7.50
CA ALA A 95 -7.09 6.49 8.24
C ALA A 95 -7.02 6.84 9.74
N LEU A 96 -6.84 8.12 10.10
CA LEU A 96 -6.84 8.58 11.49
C LEU A 96 -8.19 8.34 12.18
N LEU A 97 -9.30 8.64 11.51
CA LEU A 97 -10.64 8.35 12.03
C LEU A 97 -10.80 6.84 12.34
N ARG A 98 -10.33 5.98 11.43
CA ARG A 98 -10.38 4.52 11.60
C ARG A 98 -9.51 4.03 12.77
N HIS A 99 -8.37 4.67 13.03
CA HIS A 99 -7.56 4.37 14.22
C HIS A 99 -8.25 4.80 15.51
N ALA A 100 -8.91 5.97 15.50
CA ALA A 100 -9.67 6.45 16.65
C ALA A 100 -10.83 5.51 16.98
N GLU A 101 -11.60 5.05 15.98
CA GLU A 101 -12.69 4.08 16.16
C GLU A 101 -12.25 2.74 16.76
N ARG A 102 -11.00 2.31 16.52
CA ARG A 102 -10.45 1.05 17.04
C ARG A 102 -9.84 1.17 18.43
N SER A 103 -9.56 2.40 18.86
CA SER A 103 -8.95 2.70 20.16
C SER A 103 -9.99 2.90 21.26
N VAL A 104 -11.28 2.90 20.89
CA VAL A 104 -12.47 2.92 21.76
C VAL A 104 -12.96 1.50 21.99
#